data_AF-A0A3N0ZQH5-F1
#
_entry.id   AF-A0A3N0ZQH5-F1
#
_cell.length_a   1.000
_cell.length_b   1.000
_cell.length_c   1.000
_cell.angle_alpha   90.00
_cell.angle_beta   90.00
_cell.angle_gamma   90.00
#
_symmetry.space_group_name_H-M   'P 1'
#
loop_
_entity.id
_entity.type
_entity.pdbx_description
1 polymer ?
#
loop_
_entity_poly.entity_id
_entity_poly.type
_entity_poly.pdbx_seq_one_letter_code
_entity_poly.pdbx_strand_id
1 'polypeptide(L)'
;MKNTKIIPHIYGYAVCLTAIIVFLISISQIIFAVINLSDPLHSGWQSNDSPSLASFENYKTDILNSCKNKSDLSDKYIPDDATLRKMYTAAVNNKISYENHRNTSDLLVGIILIIISIFLFIYHWKWMKKISKK
;
A
#
# COMPACT_ATOMS: atom_id res chain seq x y z
N MET A 1 16.17 -18.73 -45.30
CA MET A 1 15.43 -19.28 -44.13
C MET A 1 16.25 -19.24 -42.82
N LYS A 2 17.05 -18.20 -42.54
CA LYS A 2 17.95 -18.14 -41.35
C LYS A 2 17.35 -17.38 -40.14
N ASN A 3 16.21 -16.72 -40.30
CA ASN A 3 15.73 -15.71 -39.34
C ASN A 3 14.68 -16.23 -38.33
N THR A 4 14.17 -17.46 -38.50
CA THR A 4 13.10 -17.98 -37.63
C THR A 4 13.55 -18.32 -36.22
N LYS A 5 14.86 -18.51 -35.98
CA LYS A 5 15.42 -18.73 -34.63
C LYS A 5 15.65 -17.44 -33.84
N ILE A 6 15.78 -16.28 -34.50
CA ILE A 6 16.05 -14.99 -33.82
C ILE A 6 14.79 -14.49 -33.09
N ILE A 7 13.62 -14.72 -33.70
CA ILE A 7 12.31 -14.35 -33.18
C ILE A 7 12.06 -14.92 -31.77
N PRO A 8 12.12 -16.25 -31.52
CA PRO A 8 11.87 -16.81 -30.19
C PRO A 8 12.90 -16.38 -29.14
N HIS A 9 14.15 -16.10 -29.56
CA HIS A 9 15.17 -15.58 -28.64
C HIS A 9 14.85 -14.16 -28.16
N ILE A 10 14.42 -13.26 -29.07
CA ILE A 10 14.02 -11.89 -28.71
C ILE A 10 12.83 -11.89 -27.76
N TYR A 11 11.80 -12.70 -28.05
CA TYR A 11 10.64 -12.82 -27.16
C TYR A 11 11.03 -13.34 -25.78
N GLY A 12 11.88 -14.37 -25.70
CA GLY A 12 12.34 -14.92 -24.43
C GLY A 12 13.10 -13.91 -23.57
N TYR A 13 14.00 -13.12 -24.19
CA TYR A 13 14.72 -12.06 -23.49
C TYR A 13 13.82 -10.89 -23.07
N ALA A 14 12.87 -10.49 -23.91
CA ALA A 14 11.90 -9.44 -23.59
C ALA A 14 11.05 -9.83 -22.36
N VAL A 15 10.58 -11.07 -22.29
CA VAL A 15 9.80 -11.57 -21.13
C VAL A 15 10.69 -11.70 -19.88
N CYS A 16 11.95 -12.08 -20.03
CA CYS A 16 12.91 -12.06 -18.92
C CYS A 16 13.11 -10.65 -18.37
N LEU A 17 13.26 -9.66 -19.25
CA LEU A 17 13.45 -8.26 -18.86
C LEU A 17 12.21 -7.73 -18.12
N THR A 18 11.00 -7.97 -18.63
CA THR A 18 9.77 -7.54 -17.96
C THR A 18 9.60 -8.20 -16.60
N ALA A 19 9.92 -9.49 -16.46
CA ALA A 19 9.88 -10.19 -15.18
C ALA A 19 10.83 -9.56 -14.14
N ILE A 20 12.05 -9.15 -14.55
CA ILE A 20 13.00 -8.47 -13.67
C ILE A 20 12.47 -7.10 -13.25
N ILE A 21 11.93 -6.31 -14.19
CA ILE A 21 11.38 -4.99 -13.89
C ILE A 21 10.22 -5.10 -12.90
N VAL A 22 9.28 -6.03 -13.14
CA VAL A 22 8.15 -6.28 -12.23
C VAL A 22 8.66 -6.72 -10.85
N PHE A 23 9.63 -7.62 -10.80
CA PHE A 23 10.23 -8.08 -9.54
C PHE A 23 10.82 -6.91 -8.71
N LEU A 24 11.56 -5.99 -9.34
CA LEU A 24 12.12 -4.81 -8.66
C LEU A 24 11.02 -3.87 -8.13
N ILE A 25 9.96 -3.66 -8.91
CA ILE A 25 8.80 -2.86 -8.47
C ILE A 25 8.11 -3.54 -7.29
N SER A 26 7.88 -4.85 -7.34
CA SER A 26 7.22 -5.62 -6.27
C SER A 26 8.03 -5.62 -4.97
N ILE A 27 9.36 -5.66 -5.02
CA ILE A 27 10.20 -5.51 -3.82
C ILE A 27 9.94 -4.17 -3.15
N SER A 28 9.89 -3.08 -3.93
CA SER A 28 9.64 -1.74 -3.39
C SER A 28 8.29 -1.68 -2.68
N GLN A 29 7.24 -2.28 -3.26
CA GLN A 29 5.91 -2.37 -2.65
C GLN A 29 5.93 -3.10 -1.30
N ILE A 30 6.69 -4.20 -1.19
CA ILE A 30 6.83 -4.94 0.07
C ILE A 30 7.52 -4.11 1.14
N ILE A 31 8.58 -3.37 0.79
CA ILE A 31 9.28 -2.49 1.74
C ILE A 31 8.31 -1.47 2.33
N PHE A 32 7.52 -0.80 1.48
CA PHE A 32 6.50 0.15 1.95
C PHE A 32 5.43 -0.53 2.80
N ALA A 33 4.93 -1.70 2.41
CA ALA A 33 3.94 -2.44 3.17
C ALA A 33 4.45 -2.84 4.57
N VAL A 34 5.72 -3.25 4.69
CA VAL A 34 6.34 -3.60 5.97
C VAL A 34 6.52 -2.36 6.86
N ILE A 35 6.97 -1.23 6.31
CA ILE A 35 7.10 0.03 7.05
C ILE A 35 5.72 0.48 7.56
N ASN A 36 4.70 0.46 6.70
CA ASN A 36 3.34 0.83 7.07
C ASN A 36 2.73 -0.12 8.12
N LEU A 37 3.11 -1.40 8.10
CA LEU A 37 2.69 -2.36 9.13
C LEU A 37 3.35 -2.11 10.49
N SER A 38 4.56 -1.54 10.52
CA SER A 38 5.28 -1.25 11.77
C SER A 38 4.71 -0.06 12.55
N ASP A 39 4.12 0.92 11.86
CA ASP A 39 3.41 2.04 12.47
C ASP A 39 2.10 2.35 11.72
N PRO A 40 1.01 1.60 12.01
CA PRO A 40 -0.26 1.77 11.34
C PRO A 40 -0.97 3.09 11.67
N LEU A 41 -0.55 3.79 12.73
CA LEU A 41 -1.15 5.06 13.17
C LEU A 41 -0.59 6.24 12.38
N HIS A 42 0.69 6.21 12.03
CA HIS A 42 1.33 7.20 11.15
C HIS A 42 1.41 6.77 9.69
N SER A 43 1.00 5.54 9.35
CA SER A 43 0.99 5.07 7.98
C SER A 43 -0.19 5.63 7.16
N GLY A 44 0.05 5.78 5.86
CA GLY A 44 -0.95 6.19 4.88
C GLY A 44 -1.02 7.71 4.69
N TRP A 45 -1.87 8.13 3.76
CA TRP A 45 -2.07 9.55 3.48
C TRP A 45 -3.08 10.12 4.46
N GLN A 46 -2.60 10.98 5.37
CA GLN A 46 -3.47 11.78 6.22
C GLN A 46 -3.84 13.05 5.44
N SER A 47 -5.12 13.24 5.13
CA SER A 47 -5.57 14.48 4.53
C SER A 47 -5.37 15.64 5.52
N ASN A 48 -5.00 16.82 5.03
CA ASN A 48 -4.78 18.01 5.87
C ASN A 48 -6.02 18.40 6.71
N ASP A 49 -7.22 17.92 6.33
CA ASP A 49 -8.48 18.16 7.03
C ASP A 49 -8.85 17.06 8.04
N SER A 50 -8.03 16.00 8.19
CA SER A 50 -8.28 14.92 9.14
C SER A 50 -7.68 15.25 10.52
N PRO A 51 -8.46 15.15 11.60
CA PRO A 51 -7.96 15.45 12.95
C PRO A 51 -6.83 14.49 13.34
N SER A 52 -5.82 15.02 14.02
CA SER A 52 -4.67 14.24 14.47
C SER A 52 -5.08 13.19 15.49
N LEU A 53 -4.77 11.92 15.18
CA LEU A 53 -4.99 10.78 16.07
C LEU A 53 -3.77 10.47 16.95
N ALA A 54 -2.73 11.33 16.94
CA ALA A 54 -1.51 11.12 17.71
C ALA A 54 -1.73 11.25 19.22
N SER A 55 -2.71 12.05 19.66
CA SER A 55 -3.12 12.14 21.05
C SER A 55 -4.57 12.61 21.17
N PHE A 56 -5.20 12.31 22.31
CA PHE A 56 -6.56 12.78 22.60
C PHE A 56 -6.65 14.31 22.64
N GLU A 57 -5.63 14.99 23.19
CA GLU A 57 -5.60 16.45 23.28
C GLU A 57 -5.49 17.11 21.91
N ASN A 58 -4.69 16.54 21.00
CA ASN A 58 -4.62 17.01 19.61
C ASN A 58 -5.96 16.80 18.90
N TYR A 59 -6.58 15.62 19.08
CA TYR A 59 -7.89 15.32 18.52
C TYR A 59 -8.96 16.29 19.02
N LYS A 60 -9.01 16.56 20.33
CA LYS A 60 -9.94 17.53 20.94
C LYS A 60 -9.72 18.92 20.37
N THR A 61 -8.46 19.36 20.29
CA THR A 61 -8.09 20.68 19.76
C THR A 61 -8.52 20.84 18.30
N ASP A 62 -8.28 19.83 17.46
CA ASP A 62 -8.66 19.85 16.05
C ASP A 62 -10.18 19.86 15.84
N ILE A 63 -10.93 19.08 16.63
CA ILE A 63 -12.40 19.08 16.59
C ILE A 63 -12.95 20.43 17.03
N LEU A 64 -12.41 21.01 18.11
CA LEU A 64 -12.82 22.34 18.60
C LEU A 64 -12.50 23.43 17.57
N ASN A 65 -11.31 23.41 16.98
CA ASN A 65 -10.91 24.33 15.92
C ASN A 65 -11.78 24.18 14.65
N SER A 66 -12.10 22.95 14.26
CA SER A 66 -13.00 22.65 13.14
C SER A 66 -14.44 23.10 13.42
N CYS A 67 -14.87 23.08 14.68
CA CYS A 67 -16.16 23.61 15.11
C CYS A 67 -16.18 25.14 15.10
N LYS A 68 -15.08 25.77 15.51
CA LYS A 68 -14.92 27.24 15.52
C LYS A 68 -14.80 27.82 14.12
N ASN A 69 -14.13 27.16 13.18
CA ASN A 69 -13.97 27.67 11.81
C ASN A 69 -15.23 27.51 10.94
N LYS A 70 -16.21 26.70 11.36
CA LYS A 70 -17.50 26.49 10.68
C LYS A 70 -18.66 27.26 11.34
N SER A 71 -18.36 28.21 12.23
CA SER A 71 -19.34 28.90 13.07
C SER A 71 -20.08 30.03 12.33
N ASP A 72 -20.85 29.67 11.31
CA ASP A 72 -21.88 30.54 10.73
C ASP A 72 -23.31 30.02 11.01
N LEU A 73 -23.44 28.96 11.83
CA LEU A 73 -24.74 28.39 12.20
C LEU A 73 -24.78 28.08 13.71
N SER A 74 -25.67 28.80 14.38
CA SER A 74 -26.15 28.60 15.75
C SER A 74 -26.57 27.14 16.00
N ASP A 75 -26.38 26.68 17.24
CA ASP A 75 -26.73 25.34 17.77
C ASP A 75 -25.77 24.19 17.52
N LYS A 76 -24.46 24.40 17.78
CA LYS A 76 -23.51 23.29 17.81
C LYS A 76 -23.41 22.64 19.19
N TYR A 77 -24.01 21.46 19.32
CA TYR A 77 -23.73 20.51 20.40
C TYR A 77 -22.21 20.32 20.53
N ILE A 78 -21.62 20.86 21.60
CA ILE A 78 -20.24 20.56 21.99
C ILE A 78 -20.31 19.22 22.69
N PRO A 79 -19.75 18.13 22.11
CA PRO A 79 -19.80 16.83 22.75
C PRO A 79 -19.13 16.89 24.12
N ASP A 80 -19.71 16.20 25.09
CA ASP A 80 -19.07 16.01 26.39
C ASP A 80 -17.71 15.29 26.23
N ASP A 81 -16.77 15.54 27.15
CA ASP A 81 -15.42 14.96 27.12
C ASP A 81 -15.45 13.42 27.11
N ALA A 82 -16.42 12.79 27.79
CA ALA A 82 -16.58 11.34 27.73
C ALA A 82 -17.02 10.85 26.34
N THR A 83 -17.82 11.66 25.64
CA THR A 83 -18.26 11.39 24.26
C THR A 83 -17.11 11.59 23.27
N LEU A 84 -16.34 12.68 23.41
CA LEU A 84 -15.12 12.92 22.63
C LEU A 84 -14.11 11.77 22.78
N ARG A 85 -13.94 11.24 24.00
CA ARG A 85 -13.02 10.12 24.25
C ARG A 85 -13.49 8.84 23.58
N LYS A 86 -14.80 8.58 23.54
CA LYS A 86 -15.37 7.45 22.78
C LYS A 86 -15.16 7.64 21.28
N MET A 87 -15.38 8.84 20.76
CA MET A 87 -15.15 9.17 19.34
C MET A 87 -13.67 9.00 18.95
N TYR A 88 -12.75 9.50 19.78
CA TYR A 88 -11.30 9.30 19.61
C TYR A 88 -10.94 7.82 19.55
N THR A 89 -11.40 7.03 20.52
CA THR A 89 -11.09 5.60 20.61
C THR A 89 -11.64 4.84 19.40
N ALA A 90 -12.85 5.18 18.95
CA ALA A 90 -13.44 4.63 17.74
C ALA A 90 -12.65 5.01 16.48
N ALA A 91 -12.21 6.27 16.37
CA ALA A 91 -11.42 6.75 15.23
C ALA A 91 -10.04 6.07 15.16
N VAL A 92 -9.36 5.93 16.29
CA VAL A 92 -8.09 5.18 16.40
C VAL A 92 -8.27 3.73 15.98
N ASN A 93 -9.28 3.04 16.53
CA ASN A 93 -9.54 1.64 16.19
C ASN A 93 -9.90 1.45 14.71
N ASN A 94 -10.67 2.38 14.14
CA ASN A 94 -11.04 2.35 12.73
C ASN A 94 -9.82 2.57 11.82
N LYS A 95 -8.97 3.57 12.14
CA LYS A 95 -7.72 3.83 11.41
C LYS A 95 -6.81 2.60 11.44
N ILE A 96 -6.57 2.02 12.62
CA ILE A 96 -5.74 0.81 12.77
C ILE A 96 -6.33 -0.35 11.94
N SER A 97 -7.64 -0.57 12.00
CA SER A 97 -8.29 -1.66 11.26
C SER A 97 -8.22 -1.46 9.75
N TYR A 98 -8.41 -0.23 9.28
CA TYR A 98 -8.33 0.13 7.87
C TYR A 98 -6.91 -0.02 7.32
N GLU A 99 -5.92 0.54 8.01
CA GLU A 99 -4.52 0.47 7.59
C GLU A 99 -3.99 -0.97 7.66
N ASN A 100 -4.37 -1.75 8.68
CA ASN A 100 -4.02 -3.16 8.76
C ASN A 100 -4.58 -3.96 7.58
N HIS A 101 -5.85 -3.75 7.22
CA HIS A 101 -6.45 -4.43 6.08
C HIS A 101 -5.77 -4.04 4.77
N ARG A 102 -5.55 -2.74 4.56
CA ARG A 102 -4.89 -2.22 3.37
C ARG A 102 -3.47 -2.76 3.21
N ASN A 103 -2.67 -2.68 4.27
CA ASN A 103 -1.28 -3.14 4.27
C ASN A 103 -1.19 -4.65 4.06
N THR A 104 -2.12 -5.44 4.61
CA THR A 104 -2.16 -6.89 4.40
C THR A 104 -2.47 -7.23 2.95
N SER A 105 -3.43 -6.54 2.33
CA SER A 105 -3.75 -6.74 0.91
C SER A 105 -2.59 -6.37 -0.01
N ASP A 106 -1.93 -5.23 0.22
CA ASP A 106 -0.80 -4.78 -0.59
C ASP A 106 0.41 -5.74 -0.46
N LEU A 107 0.65 -6.25 0.75
CA LEU A 107 1.68 -7.26 1.02
C LEU A 107 1.36 -8.57 0.27
N LEU A 108 0.12 -9.06 0.33
CA LEU A 108 -0.31 -10.27 -0.38
C LEU A 108 -0.16 -10.14 -1.90
N VAL A 109 -0.58 -9.01 -2.48
CA VAL A 109 -0.43 -8.74 -3.92
C VAL A 109 1.05 -8.71 -4.31
N GLY A 110 1.90 -8.06 -3.50
CA GLY A 110 3.33 -8.02 -3.71
C GLY A 110 3.98 -9.42 -3.71
N ILE A 111 3.64 -10.27 -2.73
CA ILE A 111 4.14 -11.65 -2.65
C ILE A 111 3.68 -12.47 -3.87
N ILE A 112 2.40 -12.39 -4.24
CA ILE A 112 1.87 -13.14 -5.39
C ILE A 112 2.57 -12.71 -6.68
N LEU A 113 2.77 -11.41 -6.90
CA LEU A 113 3.50 -10.89 -8.06
C LEU A 113 4.95 -11.36 -8.10
N ILE A 114 5.63 -11.43 -6.94
CA ILE A 114 6.98 -12.00 -6.86
C ILE A 114 6.98 -13.47 -7.27
N ILE A 115 6.06 -14.28 -6.74
CA ILE A 115 5.96 -15.70 -7.07
C ILE A 115 5.74 -15.88 -8.57
N ILE A 116 4.76 -15.15 -9.14
CA ILE A 116 4.46 -15.20 -10.58
C ILE A 116 5.68 -14.78 -11.41
N SER A 117 6.37 -13.70 -11.02
CA SER A 117 7.55 -13.21 -11.72
C SER A 117 8.71 -14.21 -11.69
N ILE A 118 8.95 -14.85 -10.54
CA ILE A 118 9.94 -15.92 -10.38
C ILE A 118 9.58 -17.11 -11.28
N PHE A 119 8.31 -17.54 -11.30
CA PHE A 119 7.86 -18.63 -12.16
C PHE A 119 8.04 -18.32 -13.65
N LEU A 120 7.61 -17.14 -14.10
CA LEU A 120 7.78 -16.67 -15.47
C LEU A 120 9.25 -16.63 -15.87
N PHE A 121 10.10 -16.09 -15.00
CA PHE A 121 11.54 -16.01 -15.20
C PHE A 121 12.17 -17.40 -15.31
N ILE A 122 11.93 -18.31 -14.35
CA ILE A 122 12.49 -19.67 -14.37
C ILE A 122 12.02 -20.45 -15.60
N TYR A 123 10.73 -20.35 -15.94
CA TYR A 123 10.15 -21.05 -17.08
C TYR A 123 10.78 -20.58 -18.39
N HIS A 124 10.82 -19.27 -18.63
CA HIS A 124 11.40 -18.71 -19.85
C HIS A 124 12.92 -18.90 -19.91
N TRP A 125 13.62 -18.77 -18.79
CA TRP A 125 15.05 -19.05 -18.70
C TRP A 125 15.37 -20.50 -19.04
N LYS A 126 14.62 -21.46 -18.50
CA LYS A 126 14.78 -22.89 -18.84
C LYS A 126 14.47 -23.16 -20.31
N TRP A 127 13.43 -22.53 -20.85
CA TRP A 127 13.07 -22.66 -22.26
C TRP A 127 14.16 -22.11 -23.19
N MET A 128 14.69 -20.92 -22.89
CA MET A 128 15.81 -20.31 -23.62
C MET A 128 17.08 -21.17 -23.54
N LYS A 129 17.41 -21.72 -22.36
CA LYS A 129 18.53 -22.67 -22.21
C LYS A 129 18.36 -23.92 -23.07
N LYS A 130 17.13 -24.41 -23.21
CA LYS A 130 16.82 -25.59 -24.04
C LYS A 130 16.94 -25.30 -25.54
N ILE A 131 16.51 -24.12 -25.99
CA ILE A 131 16.66 -23.68 -27.39
C ILE A 131 18.14 -23.46 -27.73
N SER A 132 18.91 -22.84 -26.82
CA SER A 132 20.34 -22.60 -27.04
C SER A 132 21.19 -23.87 -27.10
N LYS A 133 20.76 -24.97 -26.46
CA LYS A 133 21.45 -26.26 -26.50
C LYS A 133 21.16 -27.08 -27.77
N LYS A 134 20.27 -26.63 -28.65
CA LYS A 134 19.77 -27.39 -29.81
C LYS A 134 20.02 -26.66 -31.14
#